data_AF-A0A4Y8ZV43-F1
#
_entry.id   AF-A0A4Y8ZV43-F1
#
_cell.length_a   1.000
_cell.length_b   1.000
_cell.length_c   1.000
_cell.angle_alpha   90.00
_cell.angle_beta   90.00
_cell.angle_gamma   90.00
#
_symmetry.space_group_name_H-M   'P 1'
#
loop_
_entity.id
_entity.type
_entity.pdbx_description
1 polymer ?
#
loop_
_entity_poly.entity_id
_entity_poly.type
_entity_poly.pdbx_seq_one_letter_code
_entity_poly.pdbx_strand_id
1 'polypeptide(L)'
;MAVSIRLSRGGAKKRPYYKIVVADARTGRDGKFIERIGSYNPMLPKDSAERVKLDTDRARHWLSVGAQPTDRVARFLDAAGVRERAARNNPKKAEPGEKAKERAEERAARDAEAAEAAAAAAAAPAEEAPAETAGGAGEATPAEEAPNQGESTAEPAEGAEDAAPAEGADKAE
;
A
#
# COMPACT_ATOMS: atom_id res chain seq x y z
N MET A 1 1.66 23.74 25.21
CA MET A 1 2.68 24.63 24.62
C MET A 1 3.50 23.78 23.67
N ALA A 2 3.15 23.78 22.39
CA ALA A 2 3.89 23.03 21.37
C ALA A 2 3.62 23.70 20.04
N VAL A 3 4.65 24.35 19.49
CA VAL A 3 4.63 24.81 18.10
C VAL A 3 4.76 23.58 17.23
N SER A 4 3.87 23.45 16.25
CA SER A 4 3.80 22.31 15.35
C SER A 4 3.98 22.76 13.92
N ILE A 5 4.71 21.96 13.14
CA ILE A 5 4.79 22.13 11.69
C ILE A 5 3.76 21.18 11.07
N ARG A 6 2.68 21.75 10.54
CA ARG A 6 1.50 21.01 10.09
C ARG A 6 1.01 21.48 8.73
N LEU A 7 0.16 20.66 8.13
CA LEU A 7 -0.52 21.00 6.88
C LEU A 7 -1.84 21.70 7.20
N SER A 8 -2.02 22.90 6.68
CA SER A 8 -3.33 23.55 6.59
C SER A 8 -3.92 23.28 5.21
N ARG A 9 -5.21 22.90 5.17
CA ARG A 9 -5.93 22.66 3.93
C ARG A 9 -6.46 23.98 3.38
N GLY A 10 -6.26 24.17 2.09
CA GLY A 10 -6.95 25.16 1.27
C GLY A 10 -7.39 24.52 -0.05
N GLY A 11 -7.58 25.37 -1.06
CA GLY A 11 -8.10 24.97 -2.35
C GLY A 11 -9.62 24.89 -2.36
N ALA A 12 -10.16 24.26 -3.40
CA ALA A 12 -11.60 24.15 -3.64
C ALA A 12 -12.12 22.73 -3.36
N LYS A 13 -13.44 22.55 -3.42
CA LYS A 13 -14.07 21.22 -3.38
C LYS A 13 -13.47 20.35 -4.49
N LYS A 14 -13.11 19.10 -4.14
CA LYS A 14 -12.42 18.13 -5.04
C LYS A 14 -11.05 18.58 -5.59
N ARG A 15 -10.49 19.72 -5.16
CA ARG A 15 -9.16 20.21 -5.55
C ARG A 15 -8.36 20.63 -4.30
N PRO A 16 -7.82 19.67 -3.53
CA PRO A 16 -7.09 19.97 -2.30
C PRO A 16 -5.74 20.63 -2.60
N TYR A 17 -5.42 21.68 -1.85
CA TYR A 17 -4.11 22.30 -1.83
C TYR A 17 -3.67 22.50 -0.38
N TYR A 18 -2.46 22.14 -0.02
CA TYR A 18 -1.99 22.25 1.37
C TYR A 18 -0.89 23.30 1.50
N LYS A 19 -0.95 24.05 2.60
CA LYS A 19 0.08 24.99 3.02
C LYS A 19 0.86 24.33 4.15
N ILE A 20 2.19 24.35 4.09
CA ILE A 20 3.04 23.91 5.18
C ILE A 20 3.22 25.12 6.10
N VAL A 21 2.64 25.04 7.29
CA VAL A 21 2.55 26.17 8.24
C VAL A 21 3.10 25.78 9.60
N VAL A 22 3.69 26.77 10.27
CA VAL A 22 4.10 26.69 11.67
C VAL A 22 3.01 27.35 12.50
N ALA A 23 2.40 26.58 13.40
CA ALA A 23 1.29 27.04 14.23
C ALA A 23 1.31 26.38 15.61
N ASP A 24 0.75 27.06 16.61
CA ASP A 24 0.48 26.46 17.92
C ASP A 24 -0.49 25.28 17.74
N ALA A 25 -0.20 24.14 18.37
CA ALA A 25 -1.00 22.93 18.29
C ALA A 25 -2.48 23.14 18.68
N ARG A 26 -2.78 24.13 19.53
CA ARG A 26 -4.13 24.43 20.02
C ARG A 26 -5.01 25.18 19.02
N THR A 27 -4.44 25.81 17.99
CA THR A 27 -5.24 26.55 17.01
C THR A 27 -5.89 25.58 16.01
N GLY A 28 -7.07 25.93 15.51
CA GLY A 28 -7.76 25.12 14.49
C GLY A 28 -6.91 24.93 13.22
N ARG A 29 -7.14 23.82 12.50
CA ARG A 29 -6.31 23.37 11.36
C ARG A 29 -5.96 24.49 10.37
N ASP A 30 -6.97 25.26 9.96
CA ASP A 30 -6.86 26.33 8.95
C ASP A 30 -6.96 27.73 9.57
N GLY A 31 -6.75 27.85 10.87
CA GLY A 31 -6.80 29.11 11.60
C GLY A 31 -5.49 29.91 11.53
N LYS A 32 -5.28 30.74 12.56
CA LYS A 32 -4.08 31.57 12.68
C LYS A 32 -2.82 30.70 12.78
N PHE A 33 -1.86 31.03 11.93
CA PHE A 33 -0.50 30.46 11.93
C PHE A 33 0.52 31.57 12.20
N ILE A 34 1.72 31.18 12.60
CA ILE A 34 2.84 32.08 12.86
C ILE A 34 3.51 32.42 11.53
N GLU A 35 3.89 31.38 10.77
CA GLU A 35 4.61 31.51 9.50
C GLU A 35 4.23 30.40 8.51
N ARG A 36 4.26 30.72 7.22
CA ARG A 36 4.15 29.73 6.14
C ARG A 36 5.55 29.46 5.59
N ILE A 37 5.98 28.21 5.70
CA ILE A 37 7.31 27.77 5.25
C ILE A 37 7.26 27.03 3.89
N GLY A 38 6.07 26.73 3.38
CA GLY A 38 5.98 26.00 2.12
C GLY A 38 4.55 25.65 1.68
N SER A 39 4.48 24.80 0.66
CA SER A 39 3.23 24.29 0.08
C SER A 39 3.37 22.84 -0.38
N TYR A 40 2.23 22.16 -0.44
CA TYR A 40 2.11 20.80 -0.94
C TYR A 40 0.86 20.66 -1.81
N ASN A 41 1.06 20.27 -3.06
CA ASN A 41 0.00 19.99 -4.01
C ASN A 41 -0.07 18.48 -4.31
N PRO A 42 -1.05 17.74 -3.77
CA PRO A 42 -1.15 16.30 -4.02
C PRO A 42 -1.59 15.96 -5.44
N MET A 43 -2.17 16.91 -6.20
CA MET A 43 -2.68 16.71 -7.56
C MET A 43 -1.57 16.60 -8.60
N LEU A 44 -0.36 17.06 -8.26
CA LEU A 44 0.79 16.96 -9.15
C LEU A 44 1.42 15.55 -9.08
N PRO A 45 2.06 15.10 -10.17
CA PRO A 45 2.84 13.86 -10.20
C PRO A 45 3.90 13.80 -9.08
N LYS A 46 4.27 12.57 -8.65
CA LYS A 46 5.25 12.34 -7.57
C LYS A 46 6.61 12.97 -7.86
N ASP A 47 7.03 12.95 -9.10
CA ASP A 47 8.36 13.37 -9.54
C ASP A 47 8.44 14.87 -9.84
N SER A 48 7.31 15.58 -9.73
CA SER A 48 7.29 17.02 -9.94
C SER A 48 7.89 17.76 -8.74
N ALA A 49 8.91 18.58 -8.99
CA ALA A 49 9.50 19.49 -8.00
C ALA A 49 8.47 20.50 -7.44
N GLU A 50 7.42 20.80 -8.21
CA GLU A 50 6.37 21.72 -7.76
C GLU A 50 5.38 21.08 -6.80
N ARG A 51 5.43 19.75 -6.65
CA ARG A 51 4.55 19.02 -5.75
C ARG A 51 4.75 19.46 -4.30
N VAL A 52 6.00 19.67 -3.89
CA VAL A 52 6.38 20.11 -2.55
C VAL A 52 7.37 21.26 -2.69
N LYS A 53 6.96 22.47 -2.30
CA LYS A 53 7.87 23.62 -2.21
C LYS A 53 8.10 23.92 -0.74
N LEU A 54 9.34 23.87 -0.28
CA LEU A 54 9.71 24.07 1.12
C LEU A 54 10.91 25.01 1.22
N ASP A 55 10.80 25.99 2.12
CA ASP A 55 11.93 26.78 2.60
C ASP A 55 12.70 25.98 3.66
N THR A 56 13.87 25.48 3.28
CA THR A 56 14.70 24.62 4.13
C THR A 56 15.36 25.38 5.27
N ASP A 57 15.71 26.66 5.07
CA ASP A 57 16.38 27.48 6.09
C ASP A 57 15.42 27.83 7.23
N ARG A 58 14.19 28.22 6.89
CA ARG A 58 13.13 28.45 7.88
C ARG A 58 12.72 27.15 8.57
N ALA A 59 12.64 26.05 7.83
CA ALA A 59 12.36 24.75 8.44
C ALA A 59 13.43 24.35 9.49
N ARG A 60 14.71 24.53 9.18
CA ARG A 60 15.83 24.28 10.13
C ARG A 60 15.72 25.15 11.38
N HIS A 61 15.43 26.44 11.21
CA HIS A 61 15.24 27.35 12.34
C HIS A 61 14.10 26.90 13.26
N TRP A 62 12.94 26.55 12.71
CA TRP A 62 11.82 26.11 13.55
C TRP A 62 12.07 24.76 14.22
N LEU A 63 12.81 23.86 13.57
CA LEU A 63 13.26 22.62 14.17
C LEU A 63 14.23 22.86 15.34
N SER A 64 15.14 23.83 15.23
CA SER A 64 16.08 24.16 16.32
C SER A 64 15.37 24.82 17.52
N VAL A 65 14.30 25.58 17.28
CA VAL A 65 13.41 26.13 18.32
C VAL A 65 12.54 25.02 18.97
N GLY A 66 12.56 23.80 18.45
CA GLY A 66 11.86 22.64 19.01
C GLY A 66 10.46 22.40 18.44
N ALA A 67 10.13 23.00 17.30
CA ALA A 67 8.85 22.75 16.63
C ALA A 67 8.73 21.28 16.21
N GLN A 68 7.59 20.66 16.50
CA GLN A 68 7.36 19.25 16.18
C GLN A 68 6.62 19.11 14.83
N PRO A 69 7.23 18.47 13.81
CA PRO A 69 6.56 18.20 12.55
C PRO A 69 5.60 17.01 12.65
N THR A 70 4.48 17.09 11.92
CA THR A 70 3.58 15.95 11.72
C THR A 70 4.20 14.89 10.79
N ASP A 71 3.74 13.62 10.84
CA ASP A 71 4.36 12.51 10.07
C ASP A 71 4.45 12.78 8.56
N ARG A 72 3.44 13.45 7.97
CA ARG A 72 3.49 13.80 6.55
C ARG A 72 4.55 14.87 6.25
N VAL A 73 4.68 15.88 7.11
CA VAL A 73 5.69 16.92 6.98
C VAL A 73 7.08 16.36 7.24
N ALA A 74 7.23 15.44 8.19
CA ALA A 74 8.48 14.73 8.44
C ALA A 74 8.99 14.02 7.18
N ARG A 75 8.10 13.42 6.37
CA ARG A 75 8.50 12.85 5.06
C ARG A 75 9.01 13.88 4.06
N PHE A 76 8.47 15.09 4.06
CA PHE A 76 8.96 16.17 3.20
C PHE A 76 10.32 16.69 3.66
N LEU A 77 10.52 16.78 4.97
CA LEU A 77 11.80 17.17 5.57
C LEU A 77 12.89 16.11 5.34
N ASP A 78 12.52 14.84 5.37
CA ASP A 78 13.38 13.69 5.08
C ASP A 78 13.81 13.71 3.60
N ALA A 79 12.86 13.88 2.68
CA ALA A 79 13.15 14.02 1.25
C ALA A 79 14.02 15.26 0.93
N ALA A 80 13.92 16.32 1.73
CA ALA A 80 14.73 17.53 1.60
C ALA A 80 16.09 17.44 2.35
N GLY A 81 16.38 16.34 3.04
CA GLY A 81 17.62 16.16 3.80
C GLY A 81 17.76 17.05 5.05
N VAL A 82 16.65 17.59 5.57
CA VAL A 82 16.66 18.49 6.73
C VAL A 82 16.55 17.73 8.05
N ARG A 83 15.74 16.66 8.08
CA ARG A 83 15.55 15.82 9.26
C ARG A 83 15.29 14.39 8.81
N GLU A 84 16.18 13.49 9.23
CA GLU A 84 16.01 12.07 8.99
C GLU A 84 14.83 11.51 9.77
N ARG A 85 14.01 10.71 9.10
CA ARG A 85 12.89 10.01 9.72
C ARG A 85 13.33 8.60 10.11
N ALA A 86 13.19 8.28 11.40
CA ALA A 86 13.35 6.91 11.86
C ALA A 86 12.39 5.97 11.09
N ALA A 87 12.96 4.94 10.46
CA ALA A 87 12.18 3.93 9.76
C ALA A 87 11.23 3.23 10.73
N ARG A 88 9.94 3.22 10.42
CA ARG A 88 8.94 2.46 11.18
C ARG A 88 9.03 1.00 10.74
N ASN A 89 9.97 0.24 11.30
CA ASN A 89 10.06 -1.20 11.16
C ASN A 89 9.37 -1.88 12.36
N ASN A 90 8.37 -2.74 12.10
CA ASN A 90 7.78 -3.59 13.12
C ASN A 90 8.15 -5.06 12.83
N PRO A 91 9.29 -5.54 13.33
CA PRO A 91 9.81 -6.88 12.99
C PRO A 91 8.89 -8.00 13.48
N LYS A 92 8.08 -7.74 14.51
CA LYS A 92 7.13 -8.70 15.09
C LYS A 92 5.84 -8.89 14.28
N LYS A 93 5.57 -8.07 13.25
CA LYS A 93 4.35 -8.21 12.44
C LYS A 93 4.36 -9.46 11.56
N ALA A 94 5.54 -9.94 11.19
CA ALA A 94 5.69 -11.14 10.36
C ALA A 94 5.66 -12.44 11.19
N GLU A 95 5.72 -12.35 12.52
CA GLU A 95 5.67 -13.55 13.36
C GLU A 95 4.24 -14.13 13.38
N PRO A 96 4.07 -15.43 13.08
CA PRO A 96 2.78 -16.11 13.27
C PRO A 96 2.35 -16.03 14.73
N GLY A 97 1.05 -15.83 14.99
CA GLY A 97 0.53 -15.87 16.34
C GLY A 97 0.78 -17.22 17.03
N GLU A 98 0.73 -17.24 18.37
CA GLU A 98 1.03 -18.42 19.20
C GLU A 98 0.27 -19.68 18.74
N LYS A 99 -1.04 -19.55 18.50
CA LYS A 99 -1.89 -20.64 17.97
C LYS A 99 -1.49 -21.14 16.58
N ALA A 100 -0.84 -20.32 15.77
CA ALA A 100 -0.33 -20.74 14.45
C ALA A 100 1.01 -21.46 14.57
N LYS A 101 1.83 -21.11 15.57
CA LYS A 101 3.06 -21.82 15.92
C LYS A 101 2.74 -23.20 16.50
N GLU A 102 1.83 -23.28 17.47
CA GLU A 102 1.37 -24.54 18.07
C GLU A 102 0.81 -25.50 17.00
N ARG A 103 -0.03 -25.01 16.08
CA ARG A 103 -0.56 -25.84 14.98
C ARG A 103 0.50 -26.26 13.96
N ALA A 104 1.53 -25.47 13.76
CA ALA A 104 2.64 -25.82 12.86
C ALA A 104 3.56 -26.87 13.52
N GLU A 105 3.78 -26.75 14.82
CA GLU A 105 4.54 -27.71 15.63
C GLU A 105 3.80 -29.04 15.76
N GLU A 106 2.48 -29.03 16.00
CA GLU A 106 1.64 -30.24 16.03
C GLU A 106 1.61 -30.95 14.66
N ARG A 107 1.47 -30.19 13.57
CA ARG A 107 1.53 -30.75 12.20
C ARG A 107 2.92 -31.29 11.88
N ALA A 108 3.98 -30.57 12.22
CA ALA A 108 5.35 -31.02 12.01
C ALA A 108 5.69 -32.28 12.85
N ALA A 109 5.19 -32.36 14.09
CA ALA A 109 5.35 -33.56 14.92
C ALA A 109 4.61 -34.75 14.31
N ARG A 110 3.38 -34.56 13.84
CA ARG A 110 2.61 -35.59 13.14
C ARG A 110 3.29 -36.04 11.84
N ASP A 111 3.80 -35.10 11.06
CA ASP A 111 4.46 -35.39 9.77
C ASP A 111 5.83 -36.08 9.99
N ALA A 112 6.55 -35.74 11.08
CA ALA A 112 7.79 -36.41 11.48
C ALA A 112 7.54 -37.84 11.99
N GLU A 113 6.53 -38.05 12.83
CA GLU A 113 6.15 -39.37 13.31
C GLU A 113 5.65 -40.27 12.15
N ALA A 114 4.90 -39.70 11.22
CA ALA A 114 4.48 -40.41 10.01
C ALA A 114 5.66 -40.74 9.08
N ALA A 115 6.65 -39.87 8.97
CA ALA A 115 7.87 -40.12 8.18
C ALA A 115 8.77 -41.17 8.85
N GLU A 116 8.90 -41.17 10.18
CA GLU A 116 9.65 -42.17 10.94
C GLU A 116 8.98 -43.55 10.87
N ALA A 117 7.64 -43.60 10.98
CA ALA A 117 6.88 -44.83 10.79
C ALA A 117 6.98 -45.36 9.36
N ALA A 118 6.97 -44.49 8.34
CA ALA A 118 7.19 -44.89 6.95
C ALA A 118 8.63 -45.37 6.69
N ALA A 119 9.64 -44.76 7.31
CA ALA A 119 11.04 -45.19 7.21
C ALA A 119 11.30 -46.51 7.93
N ALA A 120 10.68 -46.74 9.09
CA ALA A 120 10.74 -48.01 9.82
C ALA A 120 10.03 -49.15 9.08
N ALA A 121 8.90 -48.88 8.43
CA ALA A 121 8.20 -49.84 7.57
C ALA A 121 8.97 -50.15 6.27
N ALA A 122 9.81 -49.24 5.78
CA ALA A 122 10.66 -49.48 4.61
C ALA A 122 11.99 -50.19 4.92
N ALA A 123 12.39 -50.29 6.19
CA ALA A 123 13.66 -50.89 6.63
C ALA A 123 13.56 -52.38 7.05
N ALA A 124 12.37 -52.99 7.00
CA ALA A 124 12.19 -54.42 7.28
C ALA A 124 11.05 -55.02 6.42
N PRO A 125 11.26 -56.02 5.54
CA PRO A 125 12.48 -56.50 4.87
C PRO A 125 12.34 -56.55 3.33
N ALA A 126 13.48 -56.61 2.63
CA ALA A 126 13.58 -57.18 1.29
C ALA A 126 13.96 -58.67 1.41
N GLU A 127 13.00 -59.58 1.19
CA GLU A 127 13.24 -60.93 0.65
C GLU A 127 12.00 -61.40 -0.14
N GLU A 128 12.23 -61.68 -1.43
CA GLU A 128 11.40 -62.36 -2.46
C GLU A 128 10.05 -61.77 -2.95
N ALA A 129 10.12 -61.08 -4.09
CA ALA A 129 9.18 -61.22 -5.21
C ALA A 129 9.64 -62.41 -6.10
N PRO A 130 8.86 -63.03 -7.03
CA PRO A 130 7.71 -62.46 -7.78
C PRO A 130 6.56 -63.42 -8.25
N ALA A 131 5.52 -62.82 -8.88
CA ALA A 131 4.62 -63.32 -9.95
C ALA A 131 3.73 -64.56 -9.66
N GLU A 132 2.47 -64.72 -10.09
CA GLU A 132 1.60 -64.18 -11.14
C GLU A 132 0.16 -64.57 -10.71
N THR A 133 -0.92 -63.83 -10.95
CA THR A 133 -1.78 -64.06 -12.12
C THR A 133 -2.54 -62.80 -12.51
N ALA A 134 -2.37 -62.43 -13.77
CA ALA A 134 -3.21 -61.52 -14.53
C ALA A 134 -4.62 -62.10 -14.80
N GLY A 135 -5.59 -61.21 -15.01
CA GLY A 135 -6.85 -61.55 -15.68
C GLY A 135 -7.96 -60.54 -15.47
N GLY A 136 -8.13 -59.59 -16.38
CA GLY A 136 -9.35 -58.77 -16.44
C GLY A 136 -9.21 -57.43 -17.14
N ALA A 137 -8.81 -57.43 -18.40
CA ALA A 137 -8.88 -56.27 -19.30
C ALA A 137 -10.35 -55.91 -19.61
N GLY A 138 -10.64 -54.62 -19.72
CA GLY A 138 -11.95 -54.10 -20.10
C GLY A 138 -11.92 -52.58 -20.27
N GLU A 139 -11.13 -52.10 -21.22
CA GLU A 139 -11.11 -50.71 -21.70
C GLU A 139 -12.23 -50.52 -22.74
N ALA A 140 -13.07 -49.51 -22.57
CA ALA A 140 -13.80 -48.82 -23.64
C ALA A 140 -14.47 -47.53 -23.11
N THR A 141 -13.75 -46.41 -23.18
CA THR A 141 -14.31 -45.04 -23.34
C THR A 141 -14.87 -44.87 -24.76
N PRO A 142 -15.91 -44.06 -25.00
CA PRO A 142 -15.74 -42.60 -25.21
C PRO A 142 -16.93 -41.74 -24.71
N ALA A 143 -16.69 -40.62 -24.03
CA ALA A 143 -16.55 -39.26 -24.57
C ALA A 143 -17.90 -38.52 -24.84
N GLU A 144 -18.10 -37.42 -24.11
CA GLU A 144 -18.83 -36.15 -24.38
C GLU A 144 -19.38 -35.63 -23.03
N GLU A 145 -19.43 -34.36 -22.64
CA GLU A 145 -19.07 -33.05 -23.19
C GLU A 145 -19.14 -32.11 -21.95
N ALA A 146 -18.03 -31.56 -21.48
CA ALA A 146 -17.60 -30.16 -21.68
C ALA A 146 -18.38 -29.10 -20.85
N PRO A 147 -17.73 -27.97 -20.49
CA PRO A 147 -17.89 -27.31 -19.21
C PRO A 147 -18.61 -25.96 -19.28
N ASN A 148 -18.94 -25.49 -18.08
CA ASN A 148 -19.27 -24.12 -17.69
C ASN A 148 -18.67 -23.03 -18.58
N GLN A 149 -19.53 -22.23 -19.20
CA GLN A 149 -19.17 -21.06 -20.01
C GLN A 149 -18.63 -19.91 -19.15
N GLY A 150 -17.60 -19.24 -19.68
CA GLY A 150 -17.09 -17.93 -19.26
C GLY A 150 -18.16 -16.84 -19.36
N GLU A 151 -18.09 -15.80 -18.52
CA GLU A 151 -17.18 -14.65 -18.61
C GLU A 151 -17.64 -13.58 -19.62
N SER A 152 -17.66 -12.34 -19.12
CA SER A 152 -17.54 -11.08 -19.85
C SER A 152 -18.75 -10.57 -20.65
N THR A 153 -19.29 -9.44 -20.18
CA THR A 153 -19.41 -8.27 -21.06
C THR A 153 -18.84 -7.07 -20.33
N ALA A 154 -17.76 -6.57 -20.91
CA ALA A 154 -17.06 -5.35 -20.57
C ALA A 154 -17.83 -4.08 -20.98
N GLU A 155 -17.34 -2.97 -20.44
CA GLU A 155 -17.42 -1.59 -20.95
C GLU A 155 -17.45 -1.44 -22.49
N PRO A 156 -17.90 -0.27 -22.96
CA PRO A 156 -16.89 0.64 -23.52
C PRO A 156 -17.03 2.12 -23.07
N ALA A 157 -15.88 2.74 -22.78
CA ALA A 157 -15.56 4.15 -23.04
C ALA A 157 -15.33 4.33 -24.56
N GLU A 158 -15.45 5.46 -25.24
CA GLU A 158 -14.99 6.87 -25.13
C GLU A 158 -15.92 7.70 -26.07
N GLY A 159 -16.03 9.03 -26.14
CA GLY A 159 -15.25 10.18 -25.72
C GLY A 159 -15.28 11.24 -26.84
N ALA A 160 -15.67 12.50 -26.51
CA ALA A 160 -15.42 13.78 -27.22
C ALA A 160 -15.96 13.91 -28.68
N GLU A 161 -16.32 15.05 -29.30
CA GLU A 161 -15.97 16.48 -29.25
C GLU A 161 -17.13 17.29 -29.91
N ASP A 162 -17.43 18.52 -29.47
CA ASP A 162 -17.85 19.69 -30.29
C ASP A 162 -18.05 20.90 -29.33
N ALA A 163 -17.04 21.73 -29.08
CA ALA A 163 -16.71 22.93 -29.84
C ALA A 163 -17.83 24.00 -29.86
N ALA A 164 -17.72 24.96 -28.95
CA ALA A 164 -18.34 26.28 -29.10
C ALA A 164 -17.24 27.31 -29.37
N PRO A 165 -17.43 28.21 -30.36
CA PRO A 165 -16.87 29.54 -30.27
C PRO A 165 -17.95 30.63 -30.31
N ALA A 166 -17.69 31.62 -29.46
CA ALA A 166 -18.20 32.98 -29.38
C ALA A 166 -18.91 33.60 -30.61
N GLU A 167 -20.06 34.23 -30.36
CA GLU A 167 -20.38 35.59 -30.81
C GLU A 167 -21.37 36.23 -29.83
N GLY A 168 -21.12 37.48 -29.44
CA GLY A 168 -21.94 38.19 -28.45
C GLY A 168 -21.25 39.44 -27.91
N ALA A 169 -20.70 40.26 -28.83
CA ALA A 169 -20.49 41.67 -28.56
C ALA A 169 -21.83 42.37 -28.79
N ASP A 170 -22.42 42.96 -27.75
CA ASP A 170 -23.17 44.20 -27.95
C ASP A 170 -22.99 45.10 -26.73
N LYS A 171 -22.64 46.34 -27.03
CA LYS A 171 -22.36 47.46 -26.15
C LYS A 171 -23.22 48.60 -26.69
N ALA A 172 -24.34 48.91 -26.05
CA ALA A 172 -24.94 50.24 -26.04
C ALA A 172 -26.17 50.29 -25.09
N GLU A 173 -25.99 50.81 -23.89
CA GLU A 173 -26.77 51.94 -23.36
C GLU A 173 -25.92 52.74 -22.37
#